data_AF-A0A0B0SCG7-F1
#
_entry.id   AF-A0A0B0SCG7-F1
#
_cell.length_a   1.000
_cell.length_b   1.000
_cell.length_c   1.000
_cell.angle_alpha   90.00
_cell.angle_beta   90.00
_cell.angle_gamma   90.00
#
_symmetry.space_group_name_H-M   'P 1'
#
loop_
_entity.id
_entity.type
_entity.pdbx_description
1 polymer ?
#
loop_
_entity_poly.entity_id
_entity_poly.type
_entity_poly.pdbx_seq_one_letter_code
_entity_poly.pdbx_strand_id
1 'polypeptide(L)'
;MTARYVLTSTCIQTGTMTLTVSLRQRLLGRERVRFVDEDGEVYEVEVDWKSGVVRGLGPYYAKRRLAVNEAILLHFRGEEVELKAAPRGQARPPEPRPERRENQEEAKPEKRRVRVTPYPKEVLFPHEPKALEAPGVTEDLRRLGFVLEGGLPWVYKAPLGRRQVVLALLRLGEGEPGLLKPYRQEGSYAVYLAPESQREAVPPGFGYLSPEAVSRLVRLKGRFPLSALDLEDLLKAGRVDLEAVEALEDRLVAELAERGAFAALLLLLAKKPLGEVFLLSELEAEALEEGLIPEVVRKGVELLAQPPFLVLKRLSPGEFLLRQEVEEALSDLEAFAQGLKGRLNRVREGA
;
A
#
# COMPACT_ATOMS: atom_id res chain seq x y z
N MET A 1 20.76 8.42 -14.06
CA MET A 1 19.36 8.51 -13.56
C MET A 1 19.04 9.99 -13.35
N THR A 2 17.82 10.43 -13.64
CA THR A 2 17.41 11.84 -13.47
C THR A 2 16.28 11.91 -12.47
N ALA A 3 16.43 12.72 -11.41
CA ALA A 3 15.36 12.99 -10.45
C ALA A 3 14.90 14.44 -10.58
N ARG A 4 13.58 14.67 -10.64
CA ARG A 4 13.02 16.02 -10.65
C ARG A 4 12.65 16.41 -9.22
N TYR A 5 13.16 17.55 -8.76
CA TYR A 5 12.88 18.13 -7.45
C TYR A 5 12.17 19.47 -7.63
N VAL A 6 11.04 19.68 -6.95
CA VAL A 6 10.29 20.95 -7.00
C VAL A 6 10.65 21.79 -5.77
N LEU A 7 11.05 23.03 -5.99
CA LEU A 7 11.45 23.95 -4.92
C LEU A 7 10.23 24.49 -4.18
N THR A 8 10.23 24.34 -2.86
CA THR A 8 9.25 24.97 -1.98
C THR A 8 9.78 26.33 -1.48
N SER A 9 8.90 27.14 -0.87
CA SER A 9 9.28 28.40 -0.23
C SER A 9 10.38 28.21 0.82
N THR A 10 10.32 27.12 1.58
CA THR A 10 11.35 26.76 2.57
C THR A 10 12.69 26.47 1.92
N CYS A 11 12.73 25.69 0.83
CA CYS A 11 13.98 25.39 0.11
C CYS A 11 14.71 26.66 -0.36
N ILE A 12 13.96 27.63 -0.90
CA ILE A 12 14.52 28.90 -1.38
C ILE A 12 15.03 29.76 -0.23
N GLN A 13 14.28 29.85 0.88
CA GLN A 13 14.65 30.70 2.02
C GLN A 13 15.84 30.16 2.81
N THR A 14 15.92 28.84 3.00
CA THR A 14 16.99 28.22 3.81
C THR A 14 18.16 27.71 2.96
N GLY A 15 18.07 27.78 1.63
CA GLY A 15 19.10 27.25 0.72
C GLY A 15 19.30 25.74 0.87
N THR A 16 18.22 25.02 1.23
CA THR A 16 18.23 23.58 1.48
C THR A 16 17.40 22.82 0.45
N MET A 17 17.59 21.51 0.40
CA MET A 17 16.79 20.59 -0.40
C MET A 17 16.41 19.39 0.46
N THR A 18 15.16 18.95 0.44
CA THR A 18 14.73 17.78 1.21
C THR A 18 15.28 16.50 0.59
N LEU A 19 15.78 15.59 1.42
CA LEU A 19 16.27 14.28 1.02
C LEU A 19 15.12 13.38 0.60
N THR A 20 14.81 13.38 -0.70
CA THR A 20 13.88 12.43 -1.32
C THR A 20 14.43 11.00 -1.25
N VAL A 21 13.55 9.99 -1.36
CA VAL A 21 13.92 8.57 -1.27
C VAL A 21 15.05 8.20 -2.24
N SER A 22 15.00 8.73 -3.47
CA SER A 22 16.03 8.50 -4.49
C SER A 22 17.39 9.13 -4.13
N LEU A 23 17.38 10.29 -3.46
CA LEU A 23 18.59 10.94 -2.95
C LEU A 23 19.16 10.18 -1.74
N ARG A 24 18.32 9.73 -0.80
CA ARG A 24 18.76 8.98 0.39
C ARG A 24 19.48 7.69 0.03
N GLN A 25 18.97 6.92 -0.93
CA GLN A 25 19.60 5.66 -1.37
C GLN A 25 20.98 5.85 -1.99
N ARG A 26 21.23 7.00 -2.63
CA ARG A 26 22.50 7.30 -3.32
C ARG A 26 23.51 8.01 -2.45
N LEU A 27 23.05 8.81 -1.50
CA LEU A 27 23.91 9.53 -0.56
C LEU A 27 24.21 8.71 0.70
N LEU A 28 23.66 7.50 0.84
CA LEU A 28 23.80 6.64 2.02
C LEU A 28 25.29 6.49 2.42
N GLY A 29 25.61 6.90 3.65
CA GLY A 29 26.97 6.84 4.20
C GLY A 29 27.89 8.01 3.80
N ARG A 30 27.38 9.03 3.09
CA ARG A 30 28.14 10.24 2.73
C ARG A 30 27.60 11.44 3.50
N GLU A 31 28.48 12.12 4.25
CA GLU A 31 28.14 13.35 4.99
C GLU A 31 28.34 14.61 4.13
N ARG A 32 29.22 14.54 3.13
CA ARG A 32 29.53 15.64 2.20
C ARG A 32 29.49 15.15 0.75
N VAL A 33 28.86 15.94 -0.12
CA VAL A 33 28.63 15.59 -1.52
C VAL A 33 28.91 16.80 -2.39
N ARG A 34 29.50 16.58 -3.57
CA ARG A 34 29.76 17.63 -4.56
C ARG A 34 28.65 17.66 -5.59
N PHE A 35 28.03 18.83 -5.71
CA PHE A 35 27.01 19.12 -6.71
C PHE A 35 27.63 20.02 -7.78
N VAL A 36 27.43 19.69 -9.05
CA VAL A 36 28.02 20.43 -10.18
C VAL A 36 26.90 21.06 -10.99
N ASP A 37 26.95 22.37 -11.27
CA ASP A 37 25.97 23.01 -12.16
C ASP A 37 26.27 22.74 -13.65
N GLU A 38 25.32 23.06 -14.53
CA GLU A 38 25.45 23.12 -15.98
C GLU A 38 26.66 23.94 -16.45
N ASP A 39 27.09 24.93 -15.67
CA ASP A 39 28.26 25.77 -15.97
C ASP A 39 29.58 25.16 -15.45
N GLY A 40 29.56 23.97 -14.84
CA GLY A 40 30.74 23.29 -14.28
C GLY A 40 31.19 23.79 -12.90
N GLU A 41 30.42 24.67 -12.26
CA GLU A 41 30.70 25.14 -10.90
C GLU A 41 30.34 24.09 -9.85
N VAL A 42 31.25 23.89 -8.89
CA VAL A 42 31.11 22.88 -7.83
C VAL A 42 30.61 23.54 -6.55
N TYR A 43 29.53 23.00 -6.01
CA TYR A 43 28.94 23.35 -4.72
C TYR A 43 29.19 22.20 -3.74
N GLU A 44 29.85 22.49 -2.63
CA GLU A 44 30.00 21.53 -1.54
C GLU A 44 28.76 21.55 -0.65
N VAL A 45 28.15 20.38 -0.49
CA VAL A 45 26.83 20.26 0.12
C VAL A 45 26.87 19.26 1.26
N GLU A 46 26.29 19.64 2.41
CA GLU A 46 26.25 18.84 3.63
C GLU A 46 24.91 18.11 3.75
N VAL A 47 24.95 16.82 4.09
CA VAL A 47 23.76 15.99 4.24
C VAL A 47 23.40 15.85 5.72
N ASP A 48 22.36 16.56 6.15
CA ASP A 48 21.82 16.45 7.50
C ASP A 48 20.78 15.31 7.55
N TRP A 49 21.24 14.14 7.95
CA TRP A 49 20.41 12.94 8.09
C TRP A 49 19.36 13.05 9.19
N LYS A 50 19.59 13.87 10.23
CA LYS A 50 18.66 14.05 11.35
C LYS A 50 17.45 14.86 10.94
N SER A 51 17.67 15.96 10.22
CA SER A 51 16.57 16.81 9.72
C SER A 51 16.10 16.45 8.32
N GLY A 52 16.77 15.50 7.65
CA GLY A 52 16.36 14.99 6.35
C GLY A 52 16.57 16.00 5.22
N VAL A 53 17.55 16.90 5.33
CA VAL A 53 17.82 17.95 4.33
C VAL A 53 19.28 17.99 3.91
N VAL A 54 19.48 18.48 2.70
CA VAL A 54 20.76 18.78 2.07
C VAL A 54 20.96 20.30 2.17
N ARG A 55 22.07 20.76 2.74
CA ARG A 55 22.37 22.18 3.00
C ARG A 55 23.54 22.66 2.15
N GLY A 56 23.47 23.88 1.61
CA GLY A 56 24.54 24.48 0.81
C GLY A 56 24.16 24.80 -0.64
N LEU A 57 22.89 24.65 -1.01
CA LEU A 57 22.37 24.90 -2.36
C LEU A 57 21.85 26.33 -2.57
N GLY A 58 21.84 27.16 -1.52
CA GLY A 58 21.42 28.57 -1.60
C GLY A 58 22.13 29.40 -2.68
N PRO A 59 23.49 29.33 -2.82
CA PRO A 59 24.22 30.04 -3.86
C PRO A 59 23.77 29.66 -5.28
N TYR A 60 23.46 28.39 -5.51
CA TYR A 60 22.95 27.89 -6.79
C TYR A 60 21.55 28.47 -7.10
N TYR A 61 20.65 28.47 -6.12
CA TYR A 61 19.29 29.03 -6.29
C TYR A 61 19.32 30.53 -6.60
N ALA A 62 20.22 31.28 -5.96
CA ALA A 62 20.41 32.70 -6.20
C ALA A 62 20.96 32.98 -7.61
N LYS A 63 21.97 32.22 -8.04
CA LYS A 63 22.59 32.36 -9.38
C LYS A 63 21.57 32.14 -10.50
N ARG A 64 20.74 31.10 -10.39
CA ARG A 64 19.72 30.74 -11.39
C ARG A 64 18.39 31.49 -11.22
N ARG A 65 18.27 32.38 -10.22
CA ARG A 65 17.05 33.13 -9.87
C ARG A 65 15.82 32.22 -9.78
N LEU A 66 15.98 31.08 -9.10
CA LEU A 66 14.92 30.08 -9.01
C LEU A 66 13.81 30.53 -8.06
N ALA A 67 12.56 30.27 -8.44
CA ALA A 67 11.37 30.64 -7.68
C ALA A 67 10.65 29.42 -7.07
N VAL A 68 9.71 29.69 -6.16
CA VAL A 68 8.85 28.66 -5.58
C VAL A 68 8.04 27.98 -6.68
N ASN A 69 7.93 26.65 -6.61
CA ASN A 69 7.32 25.77 -7.61
C ASN A 69 8.12 25.58 -8.92
N GLU A 70 9.34 26.11 -9.02
CA GLU A 70 10.25 25.74 -10.10
C GLU A 70 10.95 24.41 -9.79
N ALA A 71 11.33 23.68 -10.84
CA ALA A 71 11.90 22.35 -10.69
C ALA A 71 13.38 22.32 -11.10
N ILE A 72 14.17 21.55 -10.35
CA ILE A 72 15.56 21.22 -10.66
C ILE A 72 15.62 19.74 -11.03
N LEU A 73 16.37 19.41 -12.06
CA LEU A 73 16.70 18.06 -12.48
C LEU A 73 18.07 17.69 -11.93
N LEU A 74 18.12 16.59 -11.19
CA LEU A 74 19.32 16.02 -10.59
C LEU A 74 19.78 14.85 -11.44
N HIS A 75 20.93 14.99 -12.08
CA HIS A 75 21.55 13.94 -12.89
C HIS A 75 22.67 13.28 -12.09
N PHE A 76 22.48 12.02 -11.72
CA PHE A 76 23.47 11.27 -10.96
C PHE A 76 24.50 10.64 -11.91
N ARG A 77 25.78 11.09 -11.83
CA ARG A 77 26.92 10.55 -12.58
C ARG A 77 28.02 10.11 -11.61
N GLY A 78 27.98 8.84 -11.21
CA GLY A 78 28.99 8.29 -10.29
C GLY A 78 28.95 8.97 -8.92
N GLU A 79 30.01 9.70 -8.58
CA GLU A 79 30.16 10.40 -7.30
C GLU A 79 29.68 11.85 -7.31
N GLU A 80 29.35 12.39 -8.49
CA GLU A 80 28.93 13.78 -8.69
C GLU A 80 27.44 13.86 -9.05
N VAL A 81 26.79 14.90 -8.53
CA VAL A 81 25.38 15.20 -8.83
C VAL A 81 25.32 16.45 -9.69
N GLU A 82 24.97 16.29 -10.96
CA GLU A 82 24.77 17.40 -11.88
C GLU A 82 23.39 18.05 -11.62
N LEU A 83 23.38 19.36 -11.38
CA LEU A 83 22.19 20.19 -11.19
C LEU A 83 21.79 20.84 -12.51
N LYS A 84 20.54 20.68 -12.92
CA LYS A 84 19.98 21.33 -14.11
C LYS A 84 18.66 22.03 -13.81
N ALA A 85 18.52 23.30 -14.16
CA ALA A 85 17.24 23.99 -13.97
C ALA A 85 16.24 23.56 -15.05
N ALA A 86 15.03 23.14 -14.67
CA ALA A 86 14.01 22.80 -15.65
C ALA A 86 13.56 24.09 -16.39
N PRO A 87 13.38 24.06 -17.73
CA PRO A 87 13.00 25.24 -18.49
C PRO A 87 11.64 25.78 -18.02
N ARG A 88 11.56 27.11 -17.86
CA ARG A 88 10.32 27.82 -17.48
C ARG A 88 9.24 27.59 -18.53
N GLY A 89 8.27 26.73 -18.23
CA GLY A 89 7.01 26.66 -18.97
C GLY A 89 6.25 27.97 -18.78
N GLN A 90 5.85 28.62 -19.87
CA GLN A 90 5.12 29.88 -19.86
C GLN A 90 3.89 29.81 -18.94
N ALA A 91 3.84 30.71 -17.96
CA ALA A 91 2.71 30.86 -17.07
C ALA A 91 1.45 31.22 -17.87
N ARG A 92 0.38 30.45 -17.66
CA ARG A 92 -0.97 30.74 -18.16
C ARG A 92 -1.43 32.06 -17.52
N PRO A 93 -1.90 33.07 -18.28
CA PRO A 93 -2.32 34.33 -17.68
C PRO A 93 -3.55 34.10 -16.79
N PRO A 94 -3.66 34.80 -15.65
CA PRO A 94 -4.82 34.68 -14.76
C PRO A 94 -6.07 35.25 -15.44
N GLU A 95 -7.18 34.53 -15.34
CA GLU A 95 -8.50 35.00 -15.78
C GLU A 95 -8.94 36.22 -14.95
N PRO A 96 -9.44 37.29 -15.59
CA PRO A 96 -9.92 38.47 -14.87
C PRO A 96 -11.27 38.20 -14.20
N ARG A 97 -11.37 38.55 -12.91
CA ARG A 97 -12.63 38.58 -12.15
C ARG A 97 -13.58 39.64 -12.74
N PRO A 98 -14.90 39.39 -12.82
CA PRO A 98 -15.85 40.38 -13.29
C PRO A 98 -16.11 41.45 -12.21
N GLU A 99 -15.67 42.68 -12.47
CA GLU A 99 -16.11 43.86 -11.73
C GLU A 99 -17.48 44.34 -12.24
N ARG A 100 -18.33 44.70 -11.27
CA ARG A 100 -19.65 45.32 -11.45
C ARG A 100 -19.53 46.58 -12.31
N ARG A 101 -20.31 46.64 -13.39
CA ARG A 101 -20.52 47.87 -14.16
C ARG A 101 -21.68 48.67 -13.57
N GLU A 102 -21.38 49.85 -13.06
CA GLU A 102 -22.33 50.95 -12.96
C GLU A 102 -22.29 51.80 -14.23
N ASN A 103 -23.45 52.36 -14.55
CA ASN A 103 -23.80 53.10 -15.75
C ASN A 103 -22.93 54.33 -16.00
N GLN A 104 -22.71 54.65 -17.28
CA GLN A 104 -22.91 56.00 -17.81
C GLN A 104 -23.09 55.96 -19.34
N GLU A 105 -24.15 56.66 -19.77
CA GLU A 105 -24.49 57.08 -21.14
C GLU A 105 -23.31 57.89 -21.75
N GLU A 106 -23.06 57.98 -23.05
CA GLU A 106 -23.94 58.53 -24.10
C GLU A 106 -23.22 58.45 -25.48
N ALA A 107 -23.97 58.78 -26.55
CA ALA A 107 -23.55 59.04 -27.95
C ALA A 107 -23.53 57.88 -28.99
N LYS A 108 -24.63 57.84 -29.76
CA LYS A 108 -24.80 57.25 -31.11
C LYS A 108 -24.50 58.33 -32.18
N PRO A 109 -24.55 58.04 -33.50
CA PRO A 109 -24.37 56.79 -34.25
C PRO A 109 -23.55 56.98 -35.55
N GLU A 110 -23.11 55.89 -36.21
CA GLU A 110 -23.13 55.87 -37.68
C GLU A 110 -23.23 54.46 -38.26
N LYS A 111 -24.11 54.32 -39.25
CA LYS A 111 -24.54 53.05 -39.86
C LYS A 111 -23.57 52.66 -40.98
N ARG A 112 -22.91 51.51 -40.84
CA ARG A 112 -22.37 50.78 -41.99
C ARG A 112 -22.87 49.34 -41.97
N ARG A 113 -23.81 49.05 -42.88
CA ARG A 113 -24.37 47.72 -43.14
C ARG A 113 -23.27 46.82 -43.67
N VAL A 114 -22.76 45.92 -42.83
CA VAL A 114 -21.92 44.81 -43.27
C VAL A 114 -22.82 43.57 -43.41
N ARG A 115 -22.87 43.02 -44.62
CA ARG A 115 -23.58 41.78 -44.93
C ARG A 115 -22.93 40.64 -44.14
N VAL A 116 -23.66 40.12 -43.15
CA VAL A 116 -23.31 38.90 -42.43
C VAL A 116 -23.51 37.73 -43.39
N THR A 117 -22.44 37.09 -43.83
CA THR A 117 -22.50 35.69 -44.28
C THR A 117 -22.85 34.84 -43.07
N PRO A 118 -23.87 33.96 -43.12
CA PRO A 118 -24.19 33.10 -42.00
C PRO A 118 -23.02 32.15 -41.80
N TYR A 119 -22.33 32.28 -40.67
CA TYR A 119 -21.42 31.25 -40.21
C TYR A 119 -22.22 29.95 -40.10
N PRO A 120 -21.74 28.82 -40.65
CA PRO A 120 -22.39 27.55 -40.44
C PRO A 120 -22.43 27.31 -38.94
N LYS A 121 -23.65 27.07 -38.41
CA LYS A 121 -23.87 26.63 -37.03
C LYS A 121 -22.81 25.58 -36.72
N GLU A 122 -22.02 25.83 -35.69
CA GLU A 122 -21.16 24.84 -35.07
C GLU A 122 -21.96 23.56 -34.99
N VAL A 123 -21.49 22.54 -35.70
CA VAL A 123 -21.89 21.18 -35.44
C VAL A 123 -21.41 20.93 -34.02
N LEU A 124 -22.33 21.05 -33.06
CA LEU A 124 -22.24 20.38 -31.78
C LEU A 124 -21.97 18.93 -32.15
N PHE A 125 -20.69 18.53 -32.15
CA PHE A 125 -20.35 17.12 -32.06
C PHE A 125 -21.14 16.63 -30.84
N PRO A 126 -22.07 15.68 -31.00
CA PRO A 126 -22.58 14.98 -29.84
C PRO A 126 -21.33 14.37 -29.21
N HIS A 127 -20.89 14.88 -28.07
CA HIS A 127 -20.03 14.10 -27.21
C HIS A 127 -20.87 12.88 -26.86
N GLU A 128 -20.69 11.79 -27.60
CA GLU A 128 -21.06 10.47 -27.12
C GLU A 128 -20.54 10.41 -25.69
N PRO A 129 -21.39 10.11 -24.69
CA PRO A 129 -20.94 10.06 -23.31
C PRO A 129 -19.77 9.10 -23.28
N LYS A 130 -18.58 9.63 -22.95
CA LYS A 130 -17.34 8.87 -22.83
C LYS A 130 -17.69 7.67 -21.97
N ALA A 131 -17.64 6.46 -22.54
CA ALA A 131 -17.95 5.25 -21.80
C ALA A 131 -17.10 5.29 -20.53
N LEU A 132 -17.75 5.33 -19.36
CA LEU A 132 -17.04 5.37 -18.09
C LEU A 132 -16.18 4.11 -18.05
N GLU A 133 -14.87 4.28 -17.95
CA GLU A 133 -13.94 3.16 -17.86
C GLU A 133 -13.95 2.61 -16.44
N ALA A 134 -13.81 1.29 -16.32
CA ALA A 134 -13.71 0.64 -15.02
C ALA A 134 -12.55 1.23 -14.19
N PRO A 135 -12.66 1.26 -12.86
CA PRO A 135 -11.60 1.74 -11.99
C PRO A 135 -10.29 0.97 -12.22
N GLY A 136 -9.14 1.65 -12.15
CA GLY A 136 -7.84 1.00 -12.32
C GLY A 136 -7.56 -0.14 -11.31
N VAL A 137 -8.27 -0.13 -10.18
CA VAL A 137 -8.21 -1.19 -9.15
C VAL A 137 -8.91 -2.49 -9.55
N THR A 138 -9.62 -2.53 -10.68
CA THR A 138 -10.41 -3.69 -11.15
C THR A 138 -9.56 -4.96 -11.26
N GLU A 139 -8.36 -4.87 -11.84
CA GLU A 139 -7.49 -6.04 -12.00
C GLU A 139 -6.91 -6.51 -10.66
N ASP A 140 -6.61 -5.59 -9.76
CA ASP A 140 -6.12 -5.93 -8.42
C ASP A 140 -7.23 -6.58 -7.58
N LEU A 141 -8.47 -6.08 -7.66
CA LEU A 141 -9.64 -6.73 -7.07
C LEU A 141 -9.88 -8.12 -7.66
N ARG A 142 -9.70 -8.30 -8.98
CA ARG A 142 -9.77 -9.62 -9.62
C ARG A 142 -8.75 -10.59 -9.05
N ARG A 143 -7.52 -10.15 -8.83
CA ARG A 143 -6.48 -10.97 -8.18
C ARG A 143 -6.83 -11.34 -6.73
N LEU A 144 -7.62 -10.53 -6.04
CA LEU A 144 -8.14 -10.83 -4.71
C LEU A 144 -9.39 -11.72 -4.72
N GLY A 145 -9.97 -12.01 -5.89
CA GLY A 145 -11.12 -12.91 -6.06
C GLY A 145 -12.45 -12.19 -6.33
N PHE A 146 -12.43 -10.90 -6.61
CA PHE A 146 -13.62 -10.11 -6.94
C PHE A 146 -13.81 -9.99 -8.46
N VAL A 147 -15.03 -10.21 -8.94
CA VAL A 147 -15.41 -10.08 -10.35
C VAL A 147 -16.28 -8.86 -10.53
N LEU A 148 -15.99 -8.03 -11.54
CA LEU A 148 -16.82 -6.89 -11.91
C LEU A 148 -18.10 -7.39 -12.59
N GLU A 149 -19.27 -7.07 -12.03
CA GLU A 149 -20.57 -7.47 -12.57
C GLU A 149 -21.42 -6.30 -13.05
N GLY A 150 -21.20 -5.09 -12.53
CA GLY A 150 -22.02 -3.92 -12.81
C GLY A 150 -21.22 -2.66 -13.14
N GLY A 151 -21.87 -1.72 -13.83
CA GLY A 151 -21.38 -0.36 -14.08
C GLY A 151 -21.52 0.52 -12.83
N LEU A 152 -21.58 1.85 -13.01
CA LEU A 152 -21.63 2.82 -11.91
C LEU A 152 -22.90 2.67 -11.02
N PRO A 153 -22.78 2.59 -9.68
CA PRO A 153 -21.54 2.45 -8.90
C PRO A 153 -20.93 1.06 -9.12
N TRP A 154 -19.63 1.01 -9.42
CA TRP A 154 -18.92 -0.19 -9.85
C TRP A 154 -19.13 -1.35 -8.87
N VAL A 155 -19.86 -2.38 -9.30
CA VAL A 155 -20.23 -3.51 -8.43
C VAL A 155 -19.31 -4.69 -8.69
N TYR A 156 -18.63 -5.11 -7.62
CA TYR A 156 -17.77 -6.28 -7.61
C TYR A 156 -18.37 -7.37 -6.71
N LYS A 157 -18.25 -8.63 -7.13
CA LYS A 157 -18.68 -9.78 -6.33
C LYS A 157 -17.57 -10.79 -6.15
N ALA A 158 -17.39 -11.28 -4.92
CA ALA A 158 -16.52 -12.40 -4.63
C ALA A 158 -17.34 -13.59 -4.12
N PRO A 159 -17.37 -14.73 -4.85
CA PRO A 159 -18.07 -15.92 -4.40
C PRO A 159 -17.33 -16.57 -3.23
N LEU A 160 -18.02 -16.79 -2.12
CA LEU A 160 -17.53 -17.46 -0.91
C LEU A 160 -18.35 -18.73 -0.61
N GLY A 161 -18.66 -19.49 -1.67
CA GLY A 161 -19.51 -20.68 -1.60
C GLY A 161 -20.99 -20.31 -1.52
N ARG A 162 -21.62 -20.49 -0.35
CA ARG A 162 -23.07 -20.24 -0.15
C ARG A 162 -23.43 -18.76 -0.03
N ARG A 163 -22.45 -17.90 0.15
CA ARG A 163 -22.61 -16.44 0.23
C ARG A 163 -21.67 -15.76 -0.75
N GLN A 164 -21.92 -14.49 -1.01
CA GLN A 164 -21.07 -13.64 -1.83
C GLN A 164 -20.77 -12.34 -1.07
N VAL A 165 -19.56 -11.82 -1.24
CA VAL A 165 -19.22 -10.45 -0.82
C VAL A 165 -19.56 -9.54 -1.98
N VAL A 166 -20.43 -8.57 -1.75
CA VAL A 166 -20.76 -7.55 -2.75
C VAL A 166 -20.11 -6.24 -2.31
N LEU A 167 -19.26 -5.70 -3.19
CA LEU A 167 -18.55 -4.44 -3.01
C LEU A 167 -19.06 -3.45 -4.06
N ALA A 168 -19.82 -2.45 -3.62
CA ALA A 168 -20.24 -1.32 -4.44
C ALA A 168 -19.26 -0.17 -4.25
N LEU A 169 -18.60 0.23 -5.33
CA LEU A 169 -17.48 1.16 -5.32
C LEU A 169 -17.78 2.39 -6.17
N LEU A 170 -17.54 3.57 -5.61
CA LEU A 170 -17.70 4.84 -6.30
C LEU A 170 -16.40 5.65 -6.22
N ARG A 171 -15.82 6.06 -7.35
CA ARG A 171 -14.67 6.99 -7.29
C ARG A 171 -15.14 8.37 -6.83
N LEU A 172 -14.26 9.10 -6.14
CA LEU A 172 -14.52 10.50 -5.82
C LEU A 172 -14.82 11.29 -7.11
N GLY A 173 -15.92 12.03 -7.11
CA GLY A 173 -16.37 12.86 -8.24
C GLY A 173 -17.18 12.11 -9.32
N GLU A 174 -17.37 10.80 -9.22
CA GLU A 174 -18.11 10.02 -10.25
C GLU A 174 -19.61 9.91 -10.01
N GLY A 175 -20.12 10.34 -8.86
CA GLY A 175 -21.55 10.28 -8.59
C GLY A 175 -21.92 10.74 -7.19
N GLU A 176 -23.22 10.81 -6.96
CA GLU A 176 -23.75 11.20 -5.66
C GLU A 176 -23.73 10.05 -4.65
N PRO A 177 -23.61 10.35 -3.34
CA PRO A 177 -23.69 9.35 -2.28
C PRO A 177 -24.98 8.50 -2.29
N GLY A 178 -26.04 9.01 -2.93
CA GLY A 178 -27.31 8.30 -3.12
C GLY A 178 -27.16 6.96 -3.85
N LEU A 179 -26.20 6.84 -4.76
CA LEU A 179 -25.97 5.61 -5.54
C LEU A 179 -25.52 4.43 -4.68
N LEU A 180 -24.82 4.72 -3.57
CA LEU A 180 -24.29 3.70 -2.66
C LEU A 180 -25.28 3.30 -1.55
N LYS A 181 -26.35 4.07 -1.31
CA LYS A 181 -27.33 3.81 -0.24
C LYS A 181 -28.08 2.47 -0.39
N PRO A 182 -28.58 2.07 -1.58
CA PRO A 182 -29.30 0.81 -1.74
C PRO A 182 -28.43 -0.40 -1.37
N TYR A 183 -27.20 -0.44 -1.89
CA TYR A 183 -26.23 -1.50 -1.59
C TYR A 183 -25.96 -1.64 -0.10
N ARG A 184 -25.85 -0.51 0.61
CA ARG A 184 -25.68 -0.52 2.07
C ARG A 184 -26.88 -1.09 2.81
N GLN A 185 -28.10 -0.75 2.38
CA GLN A 185 -29.34 -1.25 2.97
C GLN A 185 -29.51 -2.76 2.75
N GLU A 186 -28.99 -3.26 1.64
CA GLU A 186 -28.93 -4.69 1.31
C GLU A 186 -27.81 -5.44 2.03
N GLY A 187 -27.02 -4.77 2.87
CA GLY A 187 -25.90 -5.37 3.60
C GLY A 187 -24.61 -5.54 2.77
N SER A 188 -24.54 -4.93 1.58
CA SER A 188 -23.33 -4.88 0.76
C SER A 188 -22.35 -3.82 1.26
N TYR A 189 -21.06 -4.00 0.93
CA TYR A 189 -20.01 -3.04 1.28
C TYR A 189 -20.03 -1.87 0.31
N ALA A 190 -20.49 -0.73 0.78
CA ALA A 190 -20.55 0.52 0.02
C ALA A 190 -19.35 1.42 0.36
N VAL A 191 -18.43 1.61 -0.58
CA VAL A 191 -17.18 2.34 -0.35
C VAL A 191 -16.86 3.38 -1.42
N TYR A 192 -16.13 4.41 -1.01
CA TYR A 192 -15.48 5.33 -1.93
C TYR A 192 -14.07 4.88 -2.27
N LEU A 193 -13.74 4.92 -3.56
CA LEU A 193 -12.38 4.76 -4.06
C LEU A 193 -11.72 6.13 -4.15
N ALA A 194 -10.68 6.35 -3.33
CA ALA A 194 -9.88 7.57 -3.40
C ALA A 194 -8.40 7.28 -3.08
N PRO A 195 -7.46 7.98 -3.72
CA PRO A 195 -6.06 7.97 -3.29
C PRO A 195 -5.93 8.41 -1.83
N GLU A 196 -4.88 7.96 -1.14
CA GLU A 196 -4.67 8.30 0.28
C GLU A 196 -4.58 9.79 0.55
N SER A 197 -4.01 10.54 -0.40
CA SER A 197 -3.93 12.00 -0.34
C SER A 197 -5.30 12.70 -0.34
N GLN A 198 -6.36 11.99 -0.74
CA GLN A 198 -7.74 12.49 -0.79
C GLN A 198 -8.65 11.76 0.21
N ARG A 199 -8.09 11.07 1.21
CA ARG A 199 -8.86 10.37 2.25
C ARG A 199 -9.89 11.28 2.94
N GLU A 200 -9.53 12.52 3.22
CA GLU A 200 -10.39 13.49 3.89
C GLU A 200 -11.56 13.99 3.02
N ALA A 201 -11.48 13.81 1.70
CA ALA A 201 -12.55 14.19 0.77
C ALA A 201 -13.68 13.13 0.69
N VAL A 202 -13.51 11.97 1.35
CA VAL A 202 -14.52 10.91 1.39
C VAL A 202 -15.69 11.35 2.27
N PRO A 203 -16.94 11.29 1.78
CA PRO A 203 -18.11 11.65 2.58
C PRO A 203 -18.20 10.86 3.90
N PRO A 204 -18.51 11.54 5.02
CA PRO A 204 -18.58 10.89 6.31
C PRO A 204 -19.65 9.81 6.33
N GLY A 205 -19.36 8.73 7.04
CA GLY A 205 -20.25 7.60 7.17
C GLY A 205 -20.21 6.63 5.99
N PHE A 206 -19.39 6.82 4.95
CA PHE A 206 -19.14 5.77 3.95
C PHE A 206 -17.82 5.06 4.22
N GLY A 207 -17.69 3.82 3.72
CA GLY A 207 -16.41 3.12 3.78
C GLY A 207 -15.40 3.73 2.82
N TYR A 208 -14.12 3.56 3.13
CA TYR A 208 -13.01 4.07 2.34
C TYR A 208 -12.16 2.93 1.80
N LEU A 209 -11.75 3.00 0.54
CA LEU A 209 -10.82 2.06 -0.09
C LEU A 209 -9.79 2.83 -0.91
N SER A 210 -8.50 2.63 -0.63
CA SER A 210 -7.41 3.25 -1.38
C SER A 210 -6.87 2.31 -2.47
N PRO A 211 -6.62 2.78 -3.71
CA PRO A 211 -5.95 1.99 -4.72
C PRO A 211 -4.60 1.44 -4.25
N GLU A 212 -3.86 2.23 -3.45
CA GLU A 212 -2.56 1.88 -2.89
C GLU A 212 -2.66 0.68 -1.93
N ALA A 213 -3.66 0.65 -1.06
CA ALA A 213 -3.93 -0.45 -0.14
C ALA A 213 -4.27 -1.74 -0.90
N VAL A 214 -5.13 -1.67 -1.92
CA VAL A 214 -5.47 -2.86 -2.72
C VAL A 214 -4.25 -3.39 -3.46
N SER A 215 -3.42 -2.50 -4.03
CA SER A 215 -2.17 -2.91 -4.68
C SER A 215 -1.21 -3.60 -3.70
N ARG A 216 -1.12 -3.10 -2.45
CA ARG A 216 -0.31 -3.73 -1.40
C ARG A 216 -0.87 -5.10 -0.98
N LEU A 217 -2.19 -5.24 -0.85
CA LEU A 217 -2.84 -6.53 -0.56
C LEU A 217 -2.51 -7.58 -1.65
N VAL A 218 -2.54 -7.20 -2.92
CA VAL A 218 -2.16 -8.10 -4.02
C VAL A 218 -0.70 -8.55 -3.91
N ARG A 219 0.22 -7.66 -3.50
CA ARG A 219 1.62 -8.04 -3.26
C ARG A 219 1.75 -9.01 -2.08
N LEU A 220 1.01 -8.78 -1.01
CA LEU A 220 1.01 -9.66 0.17
C LEU A 220 0.46 -11.05 -0.14
N LYS A 221 -0.52 -11.16 -1.04
CA LYS A 221 -1.06 -12.44 -1.50
C LYS A 221 -0.01 -13.36 -2.14
N GLY A 222 1.09 -12.81 -2.65
CA GLY A 222 2.22 -13.62 -3.14
C GLY A 222 3.02 -14.32 -2.05
N ARG A 223 2.88 -13.91 -0.79
CA ARG A 223 3.61 -14.45 0.38
C ARG A 223 2.68 -15.11 1.40
N PHE A 224 1.46 -14.62 1.51
CA PHE A 224 0.46 -15.06 2.47
C PHE A 224 -0.79 -15.57 1.73
N PRO A 225 -1.55 -16.53 2.30
CA PRO A 225 -2.74 -17.10 1.67
C PRO A 225 -3.95 -16.15 1.74
N LEU A 226 -3.81 -14.92 1.23
CA LEU A 226 -4.87 -13.91 1.24
C LEU A 226 -5.99 -14.23 0.25
N SER A 227 -7.20 -13.91 0.67
CA SER A 227 -8.45 -14.18 -0.03
C SER A 227 -9.40 -12.98 0.03
N ALA A 228 -10.57 -13.11 -0.60
CA ALA A 228 -11.60 -12.09 -0.52
C ALA A 228 -12.15 -11.90 0.92
N LEU A 229 -11.96 -12.88 1.82
CA LEU A 229 -12.33 -12.76 3.23
C LEU A 229 -11.49 -11.70 3.95
N ASP A 230 -10.19 -11.66 3.66
CA ASP A 230 -9.28 -10.70 4.30
C ASP A 230 -9.64 -9.26 3.91
N LEU A 231 -10.00 -9.05 2.64
CA LEU A 231 -10.53 -7.75 2.20
C LEU A 231 -11.91 -7.46 2.81
N GLU A 232 -12.78 -8.46 2.94
CA GLU A 232 -14.08 -8.31 3.61
C GLU A 232 -13.92 -7.83 5.06
N ASP A 233 -12.96 -8.38 5.81
CA ASP A 233 -12.72 -8.00 7.19
C ASP A 233 -12.19 -6.57 7.33
N LEU A 234 -11.33 -6.12 6.40
CA LEU A 234 -10.93 -4.71 6.31
C LEU A 234 -12.12 -3.81 5.96
N LEU A 235 -13.00 -4.25 5.05
CA LEU A 235 -14.22 -3.52 4.68
C LEU A 235 -15.21 -3.41 5.85
N LYS A 236 -15.31 -4.43 6.71
CA LYS A 236 -16.12 -4.37 7.95
C LYS A 236 -15.62 -3.32 8.93
N ALA A 237 -14.31 -3.11 9.01
CA ALA A 237 -13.72 -2.02 9.79
C ALA A 237 -14.01 -0.63 9.18
N GLY A 238 -14.52 -0.57 7.94
CA GLY A 238 -14.96 0.64 7.26
C GLY A 238 -13.84 1.43 6.58
N ARG A 239 -12.59 0.99 6.67
CA ARG A 239 -11.43 1.65 6.05
C ARG A 239 -10.43 0.60 5.55
N VAL A 240 -10.08 0.73 4.28
CA VAL A 240 -9.06 -0.07 3.59
C VAL A 240 -8.01 0.89 3.05
N ASP A 241 -7.10 1.29 3.92
CA ASP A 241 -5.94 2.15 3.64
C ASP A 241 -4.63 1.41 3.93
N LEU A 242 -3.49 2.03 3.64
CA LEU A 242 -2.17 1.44 3.83
C LEU A 242 -1.92 1.09 5.29
N GLU A 243 -2.41 1.91 6.23
CA GLU A 243 -2.32 1.65 7.67
C GLU A 243 -3.08 0.36 8.05
N ALA A 244 -4.30 0.19 7.55
CA ALA A 244 -5.07 -1.02 7.79
C ALA A 244 -4.41 -2.27 7.16
N VAL A 245 -3.80 -2.12 5.99
CA VAL A 245 -3.05 -3.21 5.33
C VAL A 245 -1.74 -3.52 6.04
N GLU A 246 -1.04 -2.52 6.58
CA GLU A 246 0.15 -2.71 7.41
C GLU A 246 -0.19 -3.49 8.69
N ALA A 247 -1.28 -3.11 9.38
CA ALA A 247 -1.74 -3.85 10.56
C ALA A 247 -2.14 -5.30 10.24
N LEU A 248 -2.64 -5.56 9.03
CA LEU A 248 -2.87 -6.94 8.55
C LEU A 248 -1.55 -7.66 8.29
N GLU A 249 -0.60 -7.01 7.62
CA GLU A 249 0.74 -7.55 7.35
C GLU A 249 1.46 -7.94 8.65
N ASP A 250 1.47 -7.06 9.65
CA ASP A 250 2.08 -7.32 10.96
C ASP A 250 1.48 -8.55 11.64
N ARG A 251 0.16 -8.73 11.54
CA ARG A 251 -0.52 -9.91 12.08
C ARG A 251 -0.11 -11.19 11.34
N LEU A 252 -0.06 -11.14 10.01
CA LEU A 252 0.36 -12.29 9.19
C LEU A 252 1.84 -12.66 9.41
N VAL A 253 2.68 -11.65 9.62
CA VAL A 253 4.10 -11.85 10.00
C VAL A 253 4.19 -12.48 11.38
N ALA A 254 3.36 -12.06 12.34
CA ALA A 254 3.31 -12.70 13.66
C ALA A 254 2.90 -14.18 13.56
N GLU A 255 1.88 -14.52 12.75
CA GLU A 255 1.50 -15.91 12.50
C GLU A 255 2.63 -16.73 11.85
N LEU A 256 3.40 -16.14 10.95
CA LEU A 256 4.57 -16.79 10.36
C LEU A 256 5.71 -16.96 11.38
N ALA A 257 5.91 -15.98 12.24
CA ALA A 257 6.89 -16.05 13.34
C ALA A 257 6.52 -17.17 14.32
N GLU A 258 5.24 -17.40 14.60
CA GLU A 258 4.78 -18.55 15.41
C GLU A 258 5.16 -19.89 14.76
N ARG A 259 5.06 -20.02 13.43
CA ARG A 259 5.51 -21.23 12.71
C ARG A 259 7.02 -21.42 12.81
N GLY A 260 7.78 -20.34 12.67
CA GLY A 260 9.23 -20.35 12.84
C GLY A 260 9.64 -20.75 14.25
N ALA A 261 8.96 -20.20 15.25
CA ALA A 261 9.20 -20.52 16.65
C ALA A 261 8.87 -21.98 16.99
N PHE A 262 7.76 -22.50 16.45
CA PHE A 262 7.41 -23.92 16.59
C PHE A 262 8.45 -24.84 15.92
N ALA A 263 8.94 -24.47 14.73
CA ALA A 263 10.00 -25.21 14.06
C ALA A 263 11.31 -25.22 14.87
N ALA A 264 11.70 -24.09 15.46
CA ALA A 264 12.86 -24.01 16.35
C ALA A 264 12.69 -24.87 17.61
N LEU A 265 11.49 -24.90 18.21
CA LEU A 265 11.16 -25.82 19.31
C LEU A 265 11.33 -27.30 18.90
N LEU A 266 10.85 -27.68 17.71
CA LEU A 266 11.04 -29.04 17.20
C LEU A 266 12.51 -29.39 17.00
N LEU A 267 13.33 -28.45 16.51
CA LEU A 267 14.77 -28.64 16.39
C LEU A 267 15.46 -28.80 17.74
N LEU A 268 15.01 -28.08 18.77
CA LEU A 268 15.50 -28.28 20.15
C LEU A 268 15.15 -29.67 20.67
N LEU A 269 13.90 -30.09 20.51
CA LEU A 269 13.46 -31.42 20.92
C LEU A 269 14.18 -32.54 20.15
N ALA A 270 14.52 -32.32 18.88
CA ALA A 270 15.26 -33.28 18.07
C ALA A 270 16.71 -33.51 18.56
N LYS A 271 17.27 -32.60 19.36
CA LYS A 271 18.57 -32.79 20.03
C LYS A 271 18.48 -33.76 21.22
N LYS A 272 17.27 -34.02 21.75
CA LYS A 272 17.06 -34.89 22.92
C LYS A 272 16.90 -36.36 22.48
N PRO A 273 17.60 -37.33 23.10
CA PRO A 273 17.38 -38.75 22.85
C PRO A 273 15.94 -39.20 23.12
N LEU A 274 15.50 -40.17 22.33
CA LEU A 274 14.24 -40.87 22.55
C LEU A 274 14.17 -41.43 23.98
N GLY A 275 13.04 -41.19 24.66
CA GLY A 275 12.84 -41.61 26.04
C GLY A 275 13.50 -40.71 27.09
N GLU A 276 14.11 -39.59 26.70
CA GLU A 276 14.60 -38.60 27.66
C GLU A 276 13.44 -37.94 28.41
N VAL A 277 13.61 -37.83 29.73
CA VAL A 277 12.78 -37.00 30.60
C VAL A 277 13.47 -35.67 30.81
N PHE A 278 12.76 -34.57 30.58
CA PHE A 278 13.27 -33.22 30.74
C PHE A 278 12.27 -32.34 31.48
N LEU A 279 12.79 -31.30 32.14
CA LEU A 279 11.97 -30.28 32.75
C LEU A 279 11.64 -29.17 31.75
N LEU A 280 10.42 -28.67 31.80
CA LEU A 280 9.96 -27.54 31.00
C LEU A 280 10.81 -26.29 31.26
N SER A 281 11.25 -26.07 32.50
CA SER A 281 12.12 -24.95 32.86
C SER A 281 13.50 -25.05 32.21
N GLU A 282 14.04 -26.25 32.03
CA GLU A 282 15.33 -26.48 31.36
C GLU A 282 15.18 -26.22 29.86
N LEU A 283 14.13 -26.75 29.25
CA LEU A 283 13.82 -26.49 27.85
C LEU A 283 13.53 -25.00 27.59
N GLU A 284 12.84 -24.30 28.50
CA GLU A 284 12.63 -22.85 28.41
C GLU A 284 13.95 -22.06 28.44
N ALA A 285 14.92 -22.50 29.25
CA ALA A 285 16.24 -21.89 29.31
C ALA A 285 17.02 -22.12 28.00
N GLU A 286 17.07 -23.37 27.51
CA GLU A 286 17.67 -23.71 26.21
C GLU A 286 17.03 -22.92 25.06
N ALA A 287 15.70 -22.81 25.07
CA ALA A 287 14.94 -22.12 24.04
C ALA A 287 15.18 -20.60 24.06
N LEU A 288 15.36 -20.00 25.24
CA LEU A 288 15.67 -18.58 25.37
C LEU A 288 17.02 -18.24 24.72
N GLU A 289 18.01 -19.14 24.80
CA GLU A 289 19.31 -18.98 24.12
C GLU A 289 19.17 -18.96 22.59
N GLU A 290 18.20 -19.70 22.05
CA GLU A 290 17.84 -19.71 20.62
C GLU A 290 16.86 -18.58 20.23
N GLY A 291 16.55 -17.66 21.15
CA GLY A 291 15.69 -16.49 20.91
C GLY A 291 14.17 -16.77 20.96
N LEU A 292 13.76 -17.90 21.55
CA LEU A 292 12.35 -18.23 21.74
C LEU A 292 11.77 -17.60 23.01
N ILE A 293 10.50 -17.21 22.94
CA ILE A 293 9.77 -16.70 24.10
C ILE A 293 9.23 -17.89 24.92
N PRO A 294 9.40 -17.92 26.26
CA PRO A 294 8.98 -19.04 27.11
C PRO A 294 7.50 -19.45 26.92
N GLU A 295 6.61 -18.47 26.72
CA GLU A 295 5.18 -18.74 26.49
C GLU A 295 4.93 -19.58 25.23
N VAL A 296 5.73 -19.38 24.17
CA VAL A 296 5.63 -20.17 22.94
C VAL A 296 6.10 -21.60 23.17
N VAL A 297 7.16 -21.78 23.97
CA VAL A 297 7.66 -23.11 24.36
C VAL A 297 6.61 -23.88 25.15
N ARG A 298 5.98 -23.25 26.14
CA ARG A 298 4.89 -23.86 26.93
C ARG A 298 3.75 -24.35 26.05
N LYS A 299 3.24 -23.45 25.19
CA LYS A 299 2.15 -23.79 24.26
C LYS A 299 2.56 -24.91 23.31
N GLY A 300 3.77 -24.87 22.77
CA GLY A 300 4.29 -25.88 21.86
C GLY A 300 4.46 -27.25 22.52
N VAL A 301 4.99 -27.30 23.75
CA VAL A 301 5.12 -28.54 24.53
C VAL A 301 3.76 -29.14 24.86
N GLU A 302 2.79 -28.31 25.29
CA GLU A 302 1.42 -28.77 25.55
C GLU A 302 0.74 -29.27 24.28
N LEU A 303 0.95 -28.61 23.13
CA LEU A 303 0.45 -29.05 21.83
C LEU A 303 1.03 -30.41 21.43
N LEU A 304 2.35 -30.57 21.57
CA LEU A 304 3.06 -31.82 21.25
C LEU A 304 2.73 -32.96 22.21
N ALA A 305 2.22 -32.66 23.40
CA ALA A 305 1.74 -33.65 24.35
C ALA A 305 0.31 -34.15 24.06
N GLN A 306 -0.41 -33.52 23.12
CA GLN A 306 -1.81 -33.82 22.80
C GLN A 306 -1.97 -34.47 21.41
N PRO A 307 -3.07 -35.23 21.18
CA PRO A 307 -3.44 -35.65 19.83
C PRO A 307 -3.66 -34.42 18.92
N PRO A 308 -3.29 -34.49 17.63
CA PRO A 308 -2.82 -35.69 16.91
C PRO A 308 -1.31 -35.97 17.03
N PHE A 309 -0.54 -35.12 17.71
CA PHE A 309 0.93 -35.18 17.70
C PHE A 309 1.50 -36.26 18.62
N LEU A 310 1.15 -36.22 19.92
CA LEU A 310 1.60 -37.20 20.93
C LEU A 310 3.12 -37.48 20.96
N VAL A 311 3.93 -36.52 20.53
CA VAL A 311 5.41 -36.58 20.52
C VAL A 311 5.94 -36.58 21.95
N LEU A 312 5.28 -35.84 22.83
CA LEU A 312 5.63 -35.74 24.24
C LEU A 312 4.60 -36.47 25.10
N LYS A 313 5.05 -36.99 26.24
CA LYS A 313 4.16 -37.48 27.31
C LYS A 313 4.41 -36.66 28.56
N ARG A 314 3.37 -36.00 29.05
CA ARG A 314 3.40 -35.33 30.35
C ARG A 314 3.47 -36.37 31.47
N LEU A 315 4.50 -36.31 32.30
CA LEU A 315 4.68 -37.20 33.46
C LEU A 315 4.14 -36.55 34.73
N SER A 316 4.53 -35.30 34.97
CA SER A 316 4.10 -34.49 36.10
C SER A 316 4.02 -33.01 35.68
N PRO A 317 3.54 -32.08 36.54
CA PRO A 317 3.52 -30.66 36.20
C PRO A 317 4.93 -30.13 35.88
N GLY A 318 5.16 -29.74 34.62
CA GLY A 318 6.45 -29.25 34.16
C GLY A 318 7.47 -30.32 33.78
N GLU A 319 7.09 -31.60 33.79
CA GLU A 319 7.98 -32.72 33.44
C GLU A 319 7.42 -33.50 32.25
N PHE A 320 8.26 -33.69 31.23
CA PHE A 320 7.86 -34.29 29.97
C PHE A 320 8.86 -35.37 29.54
N LEU A 321 8.33 -36.40 28.90
CA LEU A 321 9.08 -37.49 28.27
C LEU A 321 8.98 -37.35 26.77
N LEU A 322 10.10 -37.42 26.06
CA LEU A 322 10.11 -37.57 24.59
C LEU A 322 9.69 -39.00 24.22
N ARG A 323 8.45 -39.16 23.75
CA ARG A 323 7.84 -40.46 23.47
C ARG A 323 8.21 -41.00 22.08
N GLN A 324 8.44 -40.11 21.13
CA GLN A 324 8.72 -40.40 19.74
C GLN A 324 9.79 -39.44 19.23
N GLU A 325 10.64 -39.90 18.32
CA GLU A 325 11.59 -39.00 17.66
C GLU A 325 10.84 -37.94 16.84
N VAL A 326 11.37 -36.71 16.83
CA VAL A 326 10.71 -35.60 16.13
C VAL A 326 10.58 -35.88 14.63
N GLU A 327 11.58 -36.50 14.02
CA GLU A 327 11.57 -36.86 12.59
C GLU A 327 10.50 -37.92 12.27
N GLU A 328 10.35 -38.93 13.13
CA GLU A 328 9.32 -39.96 12.99
C GLU A 328 7.92 -39.36 13.15
N ALA A 329 7.71 -38.49 14.14
CA ALA A 329 6.44 -37.80 14.34
C ALA A 329 6.04 -36.91 13.16
N LEU A 330 7.00 -36.21 12.54
CA LEU A 330 6.76 -35.42 11.34
C LEU A 330 6.42 -36.31 10.13
N SER A 331 7.07 -37.46 10.01
CA SER A 331 6.78 -38.45 8.97
C SER A 331 5.36 -39.03 9.11
N ASP A 332 4.94 -39.33 10.34
CA ASP A 332 3.58 -39.79 10.64
C ASP A 332 2.52 -38.72 10.31
N LEU A 333 2.81 -37.46 10.65
CA LEU A 333 1.93 -36.34 10.32
C LEU A 333 1.81 -36.13 8.80
N GLU A 334 2.92 -36.25 8.07
CA GLU A 334 2.92 -36.21 6.60
C GLU A 334 2.07 -37.35 6.03
N ALA A 335 2.30 -38.58 6.48
CA ALA A 335 1.53 -39.74 6.03
C ALA A 335 0.03 -39.58 6.31
N PHE A 336 -0.33 -39.06 7.49
CA PHE A 336 -1.71 -38.71 7.84
C PHE A 336 -2.28 -37.65 6.89
N ALA A 337 -1.54 -36.56 6.63
CA ALA A 337 -1.97 -35.48 5.75
C ALA A 337 -2.15 -35.95 4.30
N GLN A 338 -1.25 -36.78 3.77
CA GLN A 338 -1.38 -37.37 2.43
C GLN A 338 -2.58 -38.31 2.35
N GLY A 339 -2.78 -39.15 3.37
CA GLY A 339 -3.94 -40.01 3.49
C GLY A 339 -5.26 -39.24 3.52
N LEU A 340 -5.30 -38.08 4.21
CA LEU A 340 -6.46 -37.20 4.23
C LEU A 340 -6.70 -36.53 2.87
N LYS A 341 -5.63 -36.04 2.22
CA LYS A 341 -5.70 -35.43 0.88
C LYS A 341 -6.29 -36.38 -0.15
N GLY A 342 -5.88 -37.65 -0.15
CA GLY A 342 -6.42 -38.68 -1.04
C GLY A 342 -7.93 -38.91 -0.85
N ARG A 343 -8.43 -38.83 0.39
CA ARG A 343 -9.87 -38.95 0.68
C ARG A 343 -10.65 -37.70 0.26
N LEU A 344 -10.09 -36.51 0.49
CA LEU A 344 -10.72 -35.24 0.11
C LEU A 344 -10.96 -35.15 -1.40
N ASN A 345 -10.03 -35.65 -2.22
CA ASN A 345 -10.20 -35.69 -3.67
C ASN A 345 -11.40 -36.55 -4.08
N ARG A 346 -11.59 -37.72 -3.45
CA ARG A 346 -12.74 -38.60 -3.71
C ARG A 346 -14.08 -37.97 -3.31
N VAL A 347 -14.11 -37.22 -2.21
CA VAL A 347 -15.31 -36.48 -1.79
C VAL A 347 -15.66 -35.39 -2.80
N ARG A 348 -14.66 -34.73 -3.40
CA ARG A 348 -14.87 -33.68 -4.42
C ARG A 348 -15.24 -34.23 -5.80
N GLU A 349 -14.81 -35.45 -6.14
CA GLU A 349 -15.19 -36.12 -7.39
C GLU A 349 -16.59 -36.77 -7.30
N GLY A 350 -17.05 -37.07 -6.08
CA GLY A 350 -18.38 -37.61 -5.81
C GLY A 350 -19.46 -36.58 -5.49
N ALA A 351 -19.14 -35.28 -5.47
CA ALA A 351 -20.05 -34.16 -5.28
C ALA A 351 -20.11 -33.32 -6.56
#